data_AF-A0A096CRR8-F1
#
_entry.id   AF-A0A096CRR8-F1
#
_cell.length_a   1.000
_cell.length_b   1.000
_cell.length_c   1.000
_cell.angle_alpha   90.00
_cell.angle_beta   90.00
_cell.angle_gamma   90.00
#
_symmetry.space_group_name_H-M   'P 1'
#
loop_
_entity.id
_entity.type
_entity.pdbx_description
1 polymer ?
#
loop_
_entity_poly.entity_id
_entity_poly.type
_entity_poly.pdbx_seq_one_letter_code
_entity_poly.pdbx_strand_id
1 'polypeptide(L)'
;MNKTYIATMGERFFMSKIAIATDSNSGITQAQGRELGIFVMPMPFYINDELFLEDITLSQEQFYQRLEEGADVKTTQPAPGDVRGACGNGF
;
A
#
# COMPACT_ATOMS: atom_id res chain seq x y z
N MET A 1 -12.45 -32.03 20.08
CA MET A 1 -11.31 -31.55 19.25
C MET A 1 -10.03 -31.95 19.97
N ASN A 2 -9.10 -32.68 19.32
CA ASN A 2 -7.96 -33.30 20.03
C ASN A 2 -6.67 -32.45 19.94
N LYS A 3 -5.71 -32.71 20.84
CA LYS A 3 -4.47 -31.94 21.01
C LYS A 3 -3.60 -31.92 19.75
N THR A 4 -3.60 -33.02 18.99
CA THR A 4 -2.91 -33.15 17.70
C THR A 4 -3.50 -32.22 16.65
N TYR A 5 -4.83 -32.12 16.57
CA TYR A 5 -5.52 -31.23 15.63
C TYR A 5 -5.19 -29.75 15.88
N ILE A 6 -5.09 -29.35 17.15
CA ILE A 6 -4.73 -27.97 17.54
C ILE A 6 -3.26 -27.69 17.18
N ALA A 7 -2.35 -28.63 17.44
CA ALA A 7 -0.94 -28.49 17.06
C ALA A 7 -0.76 -28.39 15.54
N THR A 8 -1.40 -29.27 14.77
CA THR A 8 -1.35 -29.25 13.30
C THR A 8 -2.01 -28.00 12.70
N MET A 9 -3.07 -27.48 13.32
CA MET A 9 -3.71 -26.24 12.87
C MET A 9 -2.86 -25.01 13.20
N GLY A 10 -2.18 -25.00 14.35
CA GLY A 10 -1.16 -24.01 14.69
C GLY A 10 0.02 -24.07 13.73
N GLU A 11 0.57 -25.25 13.46
CA GLU A 11 1.65 -25.44 12.48
C GLU A 11 1.24 -24.98 11.08
N ARG A 12 0.04 -25.32 10.60
CA ARG A 12 -0.48 -24.84 9.30
C ARG A 12 -0.65 -23.32 9.25
N PHE A 13 -1.07 -22.71 10.36
CA PHE A 13 -1.16 -21.25 10.47
C PHE A 13 0.24 -20.61 10.42
N PHE A 14 1.20 -21.13 11.19
CA PHE A 14 2.59 -20.65 11.18
C PHE A 14 3.36 -20.96 9.88
N MET A 15 2.96 -21.99 9.13
CA MET A 15 3.51 -22.32 7.80
C MET A 15 2.87 -21.51 6.66
N SER A 16 1.80 -20.77 6.92
CA SER A 16 1.22 -19.89 5.91
C SER A 16 2.13 -18.68 5.70
N LYS A 17 2.44 -18.37 4.44
CA LYS A 17 3.18 -17.15 4.11
C LYS A 17 2.23 -15.97 4.34
N ILE A 18 2.48 -15.17 5.38
CA ILE A 18 1.69 -13.98 5.67
C ILE A 18 2.27 -12.80 4.88
N ALA A 19 1.41 -12.24 4.05
CA ALA A 19 1.65 -11.03 3.30
C ALA A 19 1.08 -9.82 4.06
N ILE A 20 1.86 -8.75 4.21
CA ILE A 20 1.37 -7.48 4.76
C ILE A 20 1.38 -6.45 3.63
N ALA A 21 0.20 -5.88 3.36
CA ALA A 21 0.03 -4.82 2.38
C ALA A 21 -0.71 -3.64 3.02
N THR A 22 -0.35 -2.43 2.61
CA THR A 22 -1.00 -1.18 2.99
C THR A 22 -0.93 -0.20 1.81
N ASP A 23 -1.50 0.99 1.96
CA ASP A 23 -1.41 2.07 0.98
C ASP A 23 -0.51 3.22 1.48
N SER A 24 -0.19 4.17 0.61
CA SER A 24 0.70 5.29 0.93
C SER A 24 0.13 6.27 1.97
N ASN A 25 -1.18 6.24 2.27
CA ASN A 25 -1.78 7.07 3.34
C ASN A 25 -1.58 6.48 4.74
N SER A 26 -0.94 5.31 4.87
CA SER A 26 -0.60 4.70 6.16
C SER A 26 0.47 5.44 6.95
N GLY A 27 1.18 6.38 6.33
CA GLY A 27 2.34 7.06 6.91
C GLY A 27 3.65 6.25 6.81
N ILE A 28 3.64 5.11 6.12
CA ILE A 28 4.84 4.32 5.80
C ILE A 28 5.30 4.67 4.39
N THR A 29 6.55 5.12 4.26
CA THR A 29 7.17 5.40 2.96
C THR A 29 7.45 4.12 2.17
N GLN A 30 7.63 4.24 0.86
CA GLN A 30 8.01 3.12 0.00
C GLN A 30 9.33 2.46 0.45
N ALA A 31 10.28 3.24 0.96
CA ALA A 31 11.55 2.75 1.47
C ALA A 31 11.38 1.93 2.76
N GLN A 32 10.60 2.43 3.72
CA GLN A 32 10.30 1.72 4.97
C GLN A 32 9.52 0.43 4.71
N GLY A 33 8.57 0.44 3.76
CA GLY A 33 7.85 -0.76 3.35
C GLY A 33 8.79 -1.86 2.88
N ARG A 34 9.75 -1.53 2.00
CA ARG A 34 10.78 -2.48 1.52
C ARG A 34 11.63 -3.06 2.64
N GLU A 35 12.02 -2.23 3.62
CA GLU A 35 12.83 -2.68 4.76
C GLU A 35 12.03 -3.62 5.68
N LEU A 36 10.74 -3.35 5.88
CA LEU A 36 9.86 -4.09 6.78
C LEU A 36 9.19 -5.32 6.12
N GLY A 37 9.35 -5.51 4.81
CA GLY A 37 8.63 -6.55 4.05
C GLY A 37 7.12 -6.26 3.90
N ILE A 38 6.75 -4.97 3.93
CA ILE A 38 5.39 -4.49 3.75
C ILE A 38 5.24 -3.96 2.32
N PHE A 39 4.26 -4.48 1.59
CA PHE A 39 3.90 -3.93 0.29
C PHE A 39 3.11 -2.62 0.47
N VAL A 40 3.62 -1.51 -0.08
CA VAL A 40 2.95 -0.20 -0.01
C VAL A 40 2.41 0.16 -1.39
N MET A 41 1.09 0.15 -1.53
CA MET A 41 0.41 0.55 -2.76
C MET A 41 0.41 2.08 -2.89
N PRO A 42 0.92 2.62 -4.01
CA PRO A 42 0.89 4.06 -4.23
C PRO A 42 -0.53 4.54 -4.50
N MET A 43 -0.98 5.55 -3.76
CA MET A 43 -2.30 6.14 -3.97
C MET A 43 -2.28 7.15 -5.13
N PRO A 44 -3.24 7.05 -6.06
CA PRO A 44 -3.44 8.05 -7.11
C PRO A 44 -4.13 9.31 -6.58
N PHE A 45 -3.67 10.47 -7.04
CA PHE A 45 -4.35 11.76 -6.87
C PHE A 45 -4.15 12.62 -8.11
N TYR A 46 -5.07 13.57 -8.32
CA TYR A 46 -4.99 14.54 -9.40
C TYR A 46 -4.61 15.90 -8.85
N ILE A 47 -3.73 16.61 -9.56
CA ILE A 47 -3.52 18.05 -9.37
C ILE A 47 -3.74 18.74 -10.71
N ASN A 48 -4.68 19.68 -10.77
CA ASN A 48 -5.05 20.38 -12.01
C ASN A 48 -5.34 19.41 -13.18
N ASP A 49 -6.10 18.35 -12.87
CA ASP A 49 -6.51 17.26 -13.77
C ASP A 49 -5.36 16.37 -14.32
N GLU A 50 -4.14 16.50 -13.80
CA GLU A 50 -3.01 15.58 -14.06
C GLU A 50 -2.89 14.53 -12.94
N LEU A 51 -2.75 13.25 -13.32
CA LEU A 51 -2.63 12.13 -12.40
C LEU A 51 -1.20 11.99 -11.85
N PHE A 52 -1.08 11.87 -10.54
CA PHE A 52 0.14 11.57 -9.81
C PHE A 52 -0.04 10.36 -8.90
N LEU A 53 1.07 9.68 -8.64
CA LEU A 53 1.22 8.60 -7.67
C LEU A 53 2.15 9.08 -6.55
N GLU A 54 1.66 9.01 -5.32
CA GLU A 54 2.38 9.46 -4.14
C GLU A 54 3.73 8.74 -3.98
N ASP A 55 4.79 9.52 -3.74
CA ASP A 55 6.17 9.02 -3.54
C ASP A 55 6.72 8.24 -4.75
N ILE A 56 6.08 8.36 -5.93
CA ILE A 56 6.53 7.77 -7.19
C ILE A 56 6.70 8.84 -8.27
N THR A 57 5.62 9.54 -8.64
CA THR A 57 5.68 10.58 -9.69
C THR A 57 5.71 11.99 -9.11
N LEU A 58 5.48 12.14 -7.81
CA LEU A 58 5.47 13.41 -7.11
C LEU A 58 5.87 13.21 -5.65
N SER A 59 6.85 13.98 -5.17
CA SER A 59 7.30 13.88 -3.79
C SER A 59 6.33 14.56 -2.83
N GLN A 60 6.36 14.16 -1.57
CA GLN A 60 5.51 14.75 -0.53
C GLN A 60 5.77 16.26 -0.36
N GLU A 61 7.02 16.70 -0.49
CA GLU A 61 7.39 18.13 -0.44
C GLU A 61 6.74 18.92 -1.60
N GLN A 62 6.81 18.38 -2.83
CA GLN A 62 6.18 18.98 -4.00
C GLN A 62 4.65 18.99 -3.89
N PHE A 63 4.07 18.03 -3.16
CA PHE A 63 2.63 17.97 -2.93
C PHE A 63 2.19 19.12 -2.03
N TYR A 64 2.87 19.31 -0.90
CA TYR A 64 2.59 20.41 0.02
C TYR A 64 2.80 21.78 -0.63
N GLN A 65 3.86 21.94 -1.42
CA GLN A 65 4.07 23.18 -2.17
C GLN A 65 2.88 23.52 -3.08
N ARG A 66 2.35 22.54 -3.84
CA ARG A 66 1.19 22.78 -4.72
C ARG A 66 -0.09 23.07 -3.94
N LEU A 67 -0.26 22.52 -2.74
CA LEU A 67 -1.38 22.87 -1.86
C LEU A 67 -1.29 24.33 -1.39
N GLU A 68 -0.10 24.81 -1.02
CA GLU A 68 0.13 26.19 -0.63
C GLU A 68 -0.13 27.18 -1.78
N GLU A 69 0.18 26.75 -3.02
CA GLU A 69 -0.10 27.50 -4.24
C GLU A 69 -1.60 27.50 -4.64
N GLY A 70 -2.45 26.78 -3.91
CA GLY A 70 -3.89 26.73 -4.13
C GLY A 70 -4.32 25.84 -5.30
N ALA A 71 -3.54 24.81 -5.65
CA ALA A 71 -3.86 23.90 -6.72
C ALA A 71 -5.16 23.10 -6.45
N ASP A 72 -5.90 22.76 -7.52
CA ASP A 72 -7.09 21.90 -7.42
C ASP A 72 -6.64 20.45 -7.24
N VAL A 73 -6.87 19.89 -6.05
CA VAL A 73 -6.46 18.52 -5.69
C VAL A 73 -7.69 17.62 -5.53
N LYS A 74 -7.69 16.50 -6.25
CA LYS A 74 -8.74 15.47 -6.17
C LYS A 74 -8.11 14.12 -5.86
N THR A 75 -8.62 13.42 -4.86
CA THR A 75 -8.17 12.06 -4.54
C THR A 75 -9.08 11.03 -5.18
N THR A 76 -8.54 9.86 -5.50
CA THR A 76 -9.32 8.70 -5.93
C THR A 76 -8.85 7.45 -5.20
N GLN A 77 -9.75 6.50 -4.98
CA GLN A 77 -9.34 5.17 -4.54
C GLN A 77 -8.60 4.44 -5.66
N PRO A 78 -7.72 3.48 -5.32
CA PRO A 78 -7.10 2.62 -6.30
C PRO A 78 -8.17 1.80 -7.00
N ALA A 79 -7.94 1.48 -8.27
CA ALA A 79 -8.87 0.63 -8.99
C ALA A 79 -8.86 -0.78 -8.34
N PRO A 80 -9.98 -1.52 -8.35
CA PRO A 80 -10.00 -2.90 -7.83
C PRO A 80 -8.95 -3.83 -8.47
N GLY A 81 -8.45 -3.49 -9.67
CA GLY A 81 -7.35 -4.20 -10.32
C GLY A 81 -6.00 -4.02 -9.61
N ASP A 82 -5.72 -2.83 -9.11
CA ASP A 82 -4.46 -2.48 -8.43
C ASP A 82 -4.34 -3.27 -7.11
N VAL A 83 -5.46 -3.43 -6.40
CA VAL A 83 -5.56 -4.23 -5.18
C VAL A 83 -5.34 -5.73 -5.44
N ARG A 84 -5.82 -6.25 -6.58
CA ARG A 84 -5.57 -7.66 -6.96
C ARG A 84 -4.11 -7.92 -7.28
N GLY A 85 -3.41 -6.96 -7.89
CA GLY A 85 -1.98 -7.04 -8.16
C GLY A 85 -1.16 -7.09 -6.86
N ALA A 86 -1.58 -6.36 -5.82
CA ALA A 86 -0.95 -6.40 -4.51
C ALA A 86 -1.05 -7.78 -3.84
N CYS A 87 -2.22 -8.44 -3.92
CA CYS A 87 -2.45 -9.72 -3.23
C CYS A 87 -2.11 -10.97 -4.07
N GLY A 88 -1.77 -10.83 -5.35
CA GLY A 88 -1.48 -11.95 -6.25
C GLY A 88 -0.03 -11.93 -6.76
N ASN A 89 0.64 -13.08 -6.80
CA ASN A 89 1.99 -13.37 -7.36
C ASN A 89 3.16 -12.38 -7.06
N GLY A 90 2.94 -11.31 -6.30
CA GLY A 90 3.94 -10.32 -5.87
C GLY A 90 4.46 -10.52 -4.44
N PHE A 91 4.08 -11.63 -3.79
CA PHE A 91 4.61 -12.10 -2.51
C PHE A 91 5.36 -13.43 -2.68
#